data_AF-F6GFY3-F1
#
_entry.id   AF-F6GFY3-F1
#
_cell.length_a   1.000
_cell.length_b   1.000
_cell.length_c   1.000
_cell.angle_alpha   90.00
_cell.angle_beta   90.00
_cell.angle_gamma   90.00
#
_symmetry.space_group_name_H-M   'P 1'
#
loop_
_entity.id
_entity.type
_entity.pdbx_description
1 polymer ?
#
loop_
_entity_poly.entity_id
_entity_poly.type
_entity_poly.pdbx_seq_one_letter_code
_entity_poly.pdbx_strand_id
1 'polypeptide(L)'
;MNIFKILANGHGSINENNISAFLGYLLDPKADHSLGYTFLEKFLEPVISKDENFNIYKYDYKVFFEQGKEQRVDIVIVCYTDENYSGKNSQMINFLTAKKSIHKVFLIENKITLTSRTVDQLEKQIKSTTSELSKLKDFEIDNVDIYSIYTTPEDDKFDLEFKNLTTNNNKTHIYWDNKDDEKSNTTIRSILERLLKDENNAKIETINTYTKDTIKSFIQFIDNGFKSEIAEEEVMKENLTIPVELVPSNADDFKTAFLKKGVATERYHYDDGRIEEKLWKVTKFNEDSNLMRNIYSKNISRKGKWIDLGITKLEIVVY
;
A
#
# COMPACT_ATOMS: atom_id res chain seq x y z
N MET A 1 6.44 -17.41 -7.30
CA MET A 1 7.51 -16.53 -6.80
C MET A 1 7.02 -15.10 -6.97
N ASN A 2 6.91 -14.32 -5.89
CA ASN A 2 6.41 -12.94 -5.97
C ASN A 2 7.61 -11.99 -5.99
N ILE A 3 7.84 -11.35 -7.14
CA ILE A 3 8.99 -10.45 -7.34
C ILE A 3 8.96 -9.26 -6.38
N PHE A 4 7.78 -8.74 -6.03
CA PHE A 4 7.64 -7.62 -5.11
C PHE A 4 8.07 -8.02 -3.69
N LYS A 5 7.67 -9.21 -3.23
CA LYS A 5 8.11 -9.72 -1.92
C LYS A 5 9.63 -9.89 -1.85
N ILE A 6 10.25 -10.42 -2.91
CA ILE A 6 11.71 -10.59 -2.97
C ILE A 6 12.42 -9.24 -2.96
N LEU A 7 11.97 -8.29 -3.76
CA LEU A 7 12.54 -6.94 -3.81
C LEU A 7 12.37 -6.21 -2.47
N ALA A 8 11.30 -6.51 -1.71
CA ALA A 8 11.07 -5.95 -0.38
C ALA A 8 11.92 -6.59 0.75
N ASN A 9 12.60 -7.72 0.50
CA ASN A 9 13.43 -8.41 1.51
C ASN A 9 14.83 -7.79 1.70
N GLY A 10 15.29 -6.92 0.79
CA GLY A 10 16.59 -6.24 0.91
C GLY A 10 16.58 -5.07 1.90
N HIS A 11 17.75 -4.49 2.20
CA HIS A 11 17.85 -3.26 3.01
C HIS A 11 17.15 -2.03 2.39
N GLY A 12 16.82 -2.08 1.09
CA GLY A 12 15.85 -1.17 0.48
C GLY A 12 14.49 -1.86 0.47
N SER A 13 13.64 -1.53 1.44
CA SER A 13 12.23 -1.92 1.38
C SER A 13 11.59 -1.33 0.11
N ILE A 14 10.66 -2.06 -0.51
CA ILE A 14 9.75 -1.43 -1.48
C ILE A 14 9.01 -0.33 -0.73
N ASN A 15 9.27 0.92 -1.12
CA ASN A 15 8.69 2.10 -0.51
C ASN A 15 7.66 2.75 -1.45
N GLU A 16 7.03 3.82 -0.99
CA GLU A 16 6.06 4.60 -1.75
C GLU A 16 6.59 4.97 -3.14
N ASN A 17 7.88 5.34 -3.28
CA ASN A 17 8.49 5.70 -4.57
C ASN A 17 8.48 4.52 -5.55
N ASN A 18 8.87 3.32 -5.08
CA ASN A 18 8.85 2.12 -5.92
C ASN A 18 7.43 1.77 -6.38
N ILE A 19 6.44 1.90 -5.49
CA ILE A 19 5.04 1.62 -5.84
C ILE A 19 4.48 2.68 -6.78
N SER A 20 4.80 3.95 -6.56
CA SER A 20 4.43 5.05 -7.46
C SER A 20 5.07 4.88 -8.84
N ALA A 21 6.30 4.38 -8.91
CA ALA A 21 6.95 4.04 -10.18
C ALA A 21 6.20 2.93 -10.93
N PHE A 22 5.82 1.86 -10.22
CA PHE A 22 5.08 0.76 -10.81
C PHE A 22 3.65 1.15 -11.22
N LEU A 23 2.95 1.94 -10.39
CA LEU A 23 1.63 2.49 -10.71
C LEU A 23 1.71 3.40 -11.94
N GLY A 24 2.69 4.31 -12.00
CA GLY A 24 2.90 5.18 -13.16
C GLY A 24 3.25 4.40 -14.43
N TYR A 25 3.98 3.29 -14.32
CA TYR A 25 4.22 2.38 -15.44
C TYR A 25 2.91 1.77 -15.97
N LEU A 26 1.99 1.33 -15.10
CA LEU A 26 0.68 0.82 -15.53
C LEU A 26 -0.23 1.90 -16.12
N LEU A 27 -0.06 3.16 -15.70
CA LEU A 27 -0.84 4.31 -16.15
C LEU A 27 -0.38 4.88 -17.48
N ASP A 28 0.82 4.53 -17.98
CA ASP A 28 1.34 5.03 -19.25
C ASP A 28 0.86 4.14 -20.42
N PRO A 29 -0.08 4.56 -21.27
CA PRO A 29 -0.60 3.69 -22.34
C PRO A 29 0.46 3.25 -23.36
N LYS A 30 1.61 3.93 -23.39
CA LYS A 30 2.73 3.68 -24.30
C LYS A 30 3.83 2.84 -23.67
N ALA A 31 3.73 2.48 -22.40
CA ALA A 31 4.69 1.61 -21.75
C ALA A 31 4.51 0.15 -22.20
N ASP A 32 5.60 -0.61 -22.12
CA ASP A 32 5.65 -2.01 -22.57
C ASP A 32 5.04 -2.96 -21.54
N HIS A 33 3.74 -2.81 -21.26
CA HIS A 33 2.96 -3.73 -20.43
C HIS A 33 1.81 -4.42 -21.19
N SER A 34 1.57 -4.08 -22.46
CA SER A 34 0.46 -4.64 -23.27
C SER A 34 -0.95 -4.40 -22.71
N LEU A 35 -1.15 -3.36 -21.88
CA LEU A 35 -2.49 -2.96 -21.42
C LEU A 35 -3.07 -1.82 -22.26
N GLY A 36 -2.21 -1.11 -23.03
CA GLY A 36 -2.59 0.11 -23.74
C GLY A 36 -3.29 1.09 -22.80
N TYR A 37 -4.41 1.64 -23.26
CA TYR A 37 -5.22 2.58 -22.49
C TYR A 37 -6.10 1.92 -21.41
N THR A 38 -6.20 0.58 -21.40
CA THR A 38 -7.22 -0.14 -20.61
C THR A 38 -7.08 0.10 -19.10
N PHE A 39 -5.86 0.08 -18.56
CA PHE A 39 -5.66 0.37 -17.13
C PHE A 39 -5.96 1.83 -16.81
N LEU A 40 -5.43 2.76 -17.61
CA LEU A 40 -5.65 4.20 -17.43
C LEU A 40 -7.13 4.56 -17.50
N GLU A 41 -7.89 3.98 -18.44
CA GLU A 41 -9.34 4.16 -18.58
C GLU A 41 -10.06 3.74 -17.31
N LYS A 42 -9.85 2.50 -16.84
CA LYS A 42 -10.50 1.98 -15.63
C LYS A 42 -10.07 2.74 -14.37
N PHE A 43 -8.84 3.24 -14.32
CA PHE A 43 -8.33 4.02 -13.20
C PHE A 43 -8.93 5.44 -13.16
N LEU A 44 -9.08 6.09 -14.32
CA LEU A 44 -9.64 7.43 -14.40
C LEU A 44 -11.17 7.44 -14.39
N GLU A 45 -11.85 6.34 -14.73
CA GLU A 45 -13.33 6.20 -14.68
C GLU A 45 -13.98 6.88 -13.44
N PRO A 46 -13.59 6.60 -12.19
CA PRO A 46 -14.15 7.28 -11.02
C PRO A 46 -13.83 8.78 -10.95
N VAL A 47 -12.68 9.20 -11.49
CA VAL A 47 -12.15 10.58 -11.44
C VAL A 47 -12.88 11.51 -12.40
N ILE A 48 -13.13 11.03 -13.62
CA ILE A 48 -13.75 11.79 -14.71
C ILE A 48 -15.23 11.45 -14.92
N SER A 49 -15.84 10.66 -14.02
CA SER A 49 -17.23 10.20 -14.10
C SER A 49 -18.28 11.30 -14.32
N LYS A 50 -17.97 12.56 -14.03
CA LYS A 50 -18.84 13.73 -14.24
C LYS A 50 -18.67 14.41 -15.61
N ASP A 51 -17.66 14.03 -16.39
CA ASP A 51 -17.35 14.58 -17.71
C ASP A 51 -17.79 13.59 -18.80
N GLU A 52 -19.10 13.58 -19.10
CA GLU A 52 -19.72 12.64 -20.04
C GLU A 52 -19.15 12.69 -21.47
N ASN A 53 -18.47 13.79 -21.83
CA ASN A 53 -17.92 14.00 -23.17
C ASN A 53 -16.44 13.60 -23.29
N PHE A 54 -15.79 13.28 -22.17
CA PHE A 54 -14.38 12.91 -22.18
C PHE A 54 -14.20 11.48 -22.72
N ASN A 55 -13.47 11.37 -23.83
CA ASN A 55 -13.07 10.09 -24.39
C ASN A 55 -11.55 9.97 -24.30
N ILE A 56 -11.10 9.04 -23.47
CA ILE A 56 -9.67 8.83 -23.19
C ILE A 56 -8.86 8.52 -24.47
N TYR A 57 -9.46 7.86 -25.45
CA TYR A 57 -8.79 7.47 -26.69
C TYR A 57 -8.57 8.62 -27.68
N LYS A 58 -9.15 9.81 -27.43
CA LYS A 58 -8.94 11.00 -28.26
C LYS A 58 -7.66 11.77 -27.92
N TYR A 59 -6.98 11.39 -26.84
CA TYR A 59 -5.88 12.14 -26.29
C TYR A 59 -4.61 11.30 -26.17
N ASP A 60 -3.48 12.01 -26.14
CA ASP A 60 -2.21 11.48 -25.71
C ASP A 60 -1.98 11.76 -24.22
N TYR A 61 -1.20 10.88 -23.59
CA TYR A 61 -0.86 10.98 -22.17
C TYR A 61 0.65 10.94 -21.99
N LYS A 62 1.14 11.73 -21.04
CA LYS A 62 2.51 11.64 -20.56
C LYS A 62 2.52 11.53 -19.05
N VAL A 63 3.18 10.49 -18.56
CA VAL A 63 3.40 10.26 -17.13
C VAL A 63 4.75 10.84 -16.72
N PHE A 64 4.77 11.62 -15.64
CA PHE A 64 5.94 12.17 -14.99
C PHE A 64 6.03 11.67 -13.56
N PHE A 65 7.24 11.31 -13.14
CA PHE A 65 7.56 10.92 -11.78
C PHE A 65 8.22 12.11 -11.09
N GLU A 66 7.54 12.72 -10.11
CA GLU A 66 8.03 13.89 -9.38
C GLU A 66 8.55 13.54 -7.98
N GLN A 67 8.70 12.23 -7.73
CA GLN A 67 9.23 11.64 -6.50
C GLN A 67 10.61 12.22 -6.13
N GLY A 68 10.83 12.44 -4.83
CA GLY A 68 12.16 12.81 -4.30
C GLY A 68 12.44 14.31 -4.18
N LYS A 69 11.48 15.19 -4.54
CA LYS A 69 11.54 16.62 -4.22
C LYS A 69 10.54 16.92 -3.11
N GLU A 70 10.96 17.70 -2.11
CA GLU A 70 10.08 18.10 -1.02
C GLU A 70 8.80 18.78 -1.56
N GLN A 71 7.65 18.39 -1.02
CA GLN A 71 6.35 19.01 -1.31
C GLN A 71 5.88 18.90 -2.77
N ARG A 72 6.15 17.79 -3.47
CA ARG A 72 5.50 17.46 -4.75
C ARG A 72 4.67 16.19 -4.64
N VAL A 73 3.69 16.06 -5.53
CA VAL A 73 2.94 14.81 -5.72
C VAL A 73 3.82 13.75 -6.38
N ASP A 74 3.51 12.48 -6.18
CA ASP A 74 4.34 11.38 -6.67
C ASP A 74 4.31 11.20 -8.19
N ILE A 75 3.11 11.30 -8.79
CA ILE A 75 2.89 11.08 -10.23
C ILE A 75 2.07 12.24 -10.79
N VAL A 76 2.47 12.73 -11.96
CA VAL A 76 1.71 13.69 -12.75
C VAL A 76 1.40 13.09 -14.11
N ILE A 77 0.12 13.06 -14.49
CA ILE A 77 -0.31 12.66 -15.83
C ILE A 77 -0.80 13.91 -16.56
N VAL A 78 -0.21 14.18 -17.72
CA VAL A 78 -0.62 15.27 -18.61
C VAL A 78 -1.37 14.69 -19.79
N CYS A 79 -2.64 15.09 -19.95
CA CYS A 79 -3.52 14.77 -21.07
C CYS A 79 -3.44 15.88 -22.10
N TYR A 80 -3.08 15.56 -23.34
CA TYR A 80 -2.85 16.56 -24.39
C TYR A 80 -3.24 16.08 -25.79
N THR A 81 -3.34 17.03 -26.72
CA THR A 81 -3.37 16.79 -28.17
C THR A 81 -2.25 17.56 -28.85
N ASP A 82 -1.87 17.15 -30.05
CA ASP A 82 -0.97 17.95 -30.90
C ASP A 82 -1.79 18.97 -31.71
N GLU A 83 -1.67 20.25 -31.36
CA GLU A 83 -2.13 21.39 -32.17
C GLU A 83 -1.34 21.39 -33.47
N ASN A 84 -2.06 21.23 -34.59
CA ASN A 84 -1.64 21.23 -36.00
C ASN A 84 -2.01 19.96 -36.79
N TYR A 85 -2.92 19.12 -36.30
CA TYR A 85 -3.61 18.14 -37.14
C TYR A 85 -4.59 18.81 -38.13
N SER A 86 -4.11 19.77 -38.92
CA SER A 86 -4.79 20.10 -40.17
C SER A 86 -4.44 18.98 -41.14
N GLY A 87 -5.44 18.25 -41.65
CA GLY A 87 -5.26 17.17 -42.63
C GLY A 87 -4.67 17.62 -43.99
N LYS A 88 -4.07 18.81 -44.05
CA LYS A 88 -3.43 19.42 -45.23
C LYS A 88 -1.92 19.18 -45.29
N ASN A 89 -1.28 18.90 -44.16
CA ASN A 89 0.17 18.70 -44.07
C ASN A 89 0.53 17.21 -43.98
N SER A 90 1.74 16.85 -44.42
CA SER A 90 2.24 15.47 -44.27
C SER A 90 2.45 15.13 -42.79
N GLN A 91 2.34 13.84 -42.45
CA GLN A 91 2.55 13.35 -41.08
C GLN A 91 3.91 13.77 -40.50
N MET A 92 4.96 13.80 -41.34
CA MET A 92 6.30 14.25 -40.95
C MET A 92 6.31 15.73 -40.55
N ILE A 93 5.65 16.61 -41.30
CA ILE A 93 5.60 18.05 -40.98
C ILE A 93 4.80 18.26 -39.69
N ASN A 94 3.66 17.59 -39.54
CA ASN A 94 2.86 17.66 -38.32
C ASN A 94 3.67 17.23 -37.10
N PHE A 95 4.44 16.14 -37.20
CA PHE A 95 5.33 15.71 -36.13
C PHE A 95 6.40 16.75 -35.77
N LEU A 96 7.03 17.38 -36.77
CA LEU A 96 8.09 18.37 -36.55
C LEU A 96 7.57 19.72 -36.01
N THR A 97 6.30 20.05 -36.28
CA THR A 97 5.71 21.35 -35.91
C THR A 97 4.61 21.26 -34.86
N ALA A 98 4.39 20.07 -34.29
CA ALA A 98 3.35 19.85 -33.29
C ALA A 98 3.61 20.71 -32.05
N LYS A 99 2.64 21.57 -31.73
CA LYS A 99 2.54 22.18 -30.41
C LYS A 99 1.58 21.33 -29.57
N LYS A 100 1.77 21.27 -28.26
CA LYS A 100 0.88 20.48 -27.40
C LYS A 100 -0.20 21.37 -26.80
N SER A 101 -1.46 21.02 -27.04
CA SER A 101 -2.60 21.56 -26.30
C SER A 101 -2.83 20.69 -25.08
N ILE A 102 -2.65 21.24 -23.88
CA ILE A 102 -2.91 20.51 -22.64
C ILE A 102 -4.39 20.69 -22.28
N HIS A 103 -5.05 19.59 -21.94
CA HIS A 103 -6.49 19.61 -21.63
C HIS A 103 -6.79 19.28 -20.18
N LYS A 104 -6.09 18.28 -19.63
CA LYS A 104 -6.28 17.85 -18.23
C LYS A 104 -4.94 17.49 -17.60
N VAL A 105 -4.82 17.71 -16.30
CA VAL A 105 -3.66 17.30 -15.50
C VAL A 105 -4.15 16.50 -14.30
N PHE A 106 -3.63 15.30 -14.12
CA PHE A 106 -3.95 14.45 -12.97
C PHE A 106 -2.76 14.40 -12.04
N LEU A 107 -2.96 14.85 -10.81
CA LEU A 107 -1.96 14.86 -9.74
C LEU A 107 -2.26 13.69 -8.81
N ILE A 108 -1.36 12.72 -8.72
CA ILE A 108 -1.56 11.52 -7.91
C ILE A 108 -0.55 11.53 -6.76
N GLU A 109 -1.08 11.53 -5.54
CA GLU A 109 -0.31 11.26 -4.32
C GLU A 109 -0.60 9.83 -3.87
N ASN A 110 0.45 9.06 -3.59
CA ASN A 110 0.35 7.66 -3.25
C ASN A 110 0.94 7.37 -1.88
N LYS A 111 0.13 6.80 -0.99
CA LYS A 111 0.57 6.22 0.29
C LYS A 111 0.37 4.72 0.26
N ILE A 112 1.32 3.96 0.83
CA ILE A 112 1.21 2.51 0.98
C ILE A 112 1.24 2.05 2.45
N THR A 113 1.69 2.91 3.37
CA THR A 113 1.74 2.61 4.82
C THR A 113 1.02 3.67 5.66
N LEU A 114 0.55 3.30 6.86
CA LEU A 114 -0.10 4.24 7.79
C LEU A 114 0.86 5.25 8.44
N THR A 115 2.17 4.96 8.41
CA THR A 115 3.22 5.74 9.07
C THR A 115 3.67 6.95 8.25
N SER A 116 3.31 7.03 6.97
CA SER A 116 3.84 8.01 6.01
C SER A 116 3.11 9.36 6.02
N ARG A 117 2.37 9.70 7.09
CA ARG A 117 1.56 10.92 7.14
C ARG A 117 2.29 12.06 7.86
N THR A 118 2.41 13.20 7.17
CA THR A 118 2.68 14.50 7.79
C THR A 118 1.42 15.35 7.69
N VAL A 119 1.08 16.11 8.74
CA VAL A 119 -0.11 16.97 8.75
C VAL A 119 -0.04 17.99 7.59
N ASP A 120 -1.14 18.10 6.84
CA ASP A 120 -1.34 18.95 5.65
C ASP A 120 -0.41 18.64 4.48
N GLN A 121 0.18 17.45 4.42
CA GLN A 121 1.11 17.07 3.35
C GLN A 121 0.44 17.10 1.97
N LEU A 122 -0.74 16.47 1.85
CA LEU A 122 -1.48 16.40 0.60
C LEU A 122 -1.80 17.80 0.04
N GLU A 123 -2.28 18.70 0.90
CA GLU A 123 -2.63 20.07 0.51
C GLU A 123 -1.39 20.87 0.07
N LYS A 124 -0.27 20.75 0.79
CA LYS A 124 0.99 21.43 0.44
C LYS A 124 1.52 20.94 -0.91
N GLN A 125 1.51 19.63 -1.16
CA GLN A 125 1.99 19.05 -2.40
C GLN A 125 1.16 19.51 -3.61
N ILE A 126 -0.17 19.49 -3.49
CA ILE A 126 -1.06 19.95 -4.55
C ILE A 126 -0.86 21.45 -4.80
N LYS A 127 -0.80 22.28 -3.75
CA LYS A 127 -0.56 23.74 -3.89
C LYS A 127 0.78 24.04 -4.55
N SER A 128 1.83 23.33 -4.17
CA SER A 128 3.17 23.51 -4.72
C SER A 128 3.18 23.19 -6.22
N THR A 129 2.67 22.01 -6.62
CA THR A 129 2.62 21.62 -8.03
C THR A 129 1.73 22.54 -8.86
N THR A 130 0.55 22.91 -8.38
CA THR A 130 -0.35 23.85 -9.10
C THR A 130 0.26 25.25 -9.24
N SER A 131 0.98 25.73 -8.21
CA SER A 131 1.68 27.02 -8.26
C SER A 131 2.89 27.03 -9.19
N GLU A 132 3.51 25.88 -9.47
CA GLU A 132 4.56 25.78 -10.48
C GLU A 132 3.97 25.79 -11.89
N LEU A 133 2.86 25.08 -12.10
CA LEU A 133 2.15 25.07 -13.38
C LEU A 133 1.66 26.46 -13.78
N SER A 134 1.15 27.26 -12.83
CA SER A 134 0.67 28.61 -13.11
C SER A 134 1.77 29.62 -13.47
N LYS A 135 3.04 29.30 -13.21
CA LYS A 135 4.19 30.16 -13.56
C LYS A 135 4.67 29.95 -15.00
N LEU A 136 4.19 28.90 -15.68
CA LEU A 136 4.59 28.62 -17.06
C LEU A 136 4.00 29.68 -17.99
N LYS A 137 4.87 30.44 -18.67
CA LYS A 137 4.46 31.35 -19.74
C LYS A 137 3.80 30.54 -20.85
N ASP A 138 2.74 31.09 -21.44
CA ASP A 138 1.92 30.46 -22.49
C ASP A 138 1.08 29.25 -22.03
N PHE A 139 1.00 28.97 -20.72
CA PHE A 139 0.08 27.99 -20.13
C PHE A 139 -1.07 28.71 -19.41
N GLU A 140 -2.23 28.82 -20.07
CA GLU A 140 -3.44 29.34 -19.44
C GLU A 140 -4.05 28.27 -18.53
N ILE A 141 -3.61 28.24 -17.27
CA ILE A 141 -4.08 27.27 -16.27
C ILE A 141 -5.61 27.30 -16.10
N ASP A 142 -6.24 28.46 -16.32
CA ASP A 142 -7.70 28.65 -16.21
C ASP A 142 -8.49 27.82 -17.24
N ASN A 143 -7.84 27.32 -18.29
CA ASN A 143 -8.44 26.48 -19.33
C ASN A 143 -8.09 24.98 -19.19
N VAL A 144 -7.39 24.59 -18.12
CA VAL A 144 -6.94 23.21 -17.89
C VAL A 144 -7.59 22.65 -16.63
N ASP A 145 -8.30 21.53 -16.77
CA ASP A 145 -8.87 20.86 -15.60
C ASP A 145 -7.77 20.11 -14.83
N ILE A 146 -7.56 20.49 -13.57
CA ILE A 146 -6.60 19.83 -12.68
C ILE A 146 -7.36 18.92 -11.72
N TYR A 147 -7.01 17.64 -11.71
CA TYR A 147 -7.58 16.63 -10.82
C TYR A 147 -6.56 16.22 -9.75
N SER A 148 -7.04 16.03 -8.52
CA SER A 148 -6.24 15.52 -7.42
C SER A 148 -6.70 14.13 -7.03
N ILE A 149 -5.85 13.14 -7.18
CA ILE A 149 -6.13 11.74 -6.89
C ILE A 149 -5.28 11.34 -5.68
N TYR A 150 -5.94 10.84 -4.65
CA TYR A 150 -5.26 10.34 -3.46
C TYR A 150 -5.40 8.83 -3.41
N THR A 151 -4.28 8.12 -3.50
CA THR A 151 -4.24 6.66 -3.49
C THR A 151 -3.70 6.15 -2.16
N THR A 152 -4.50 5.48 -1.34
CA THR A 152 -4.10 5.07 0.02
C THR A 152 -4.67 3.70 0.43
N PRO A 153 -4.16 3.08 1.51
CA PRO A 153 -4.91 2.06 2.24
C PRO A 153 -6.24 2.62 2.77
N GLU A 154 -7.23 1.76 3.02
CA GLU A 154 -8.47 2.16 3.70
C GLU A 154 -8.19 2.40 5.20
N ASP A 155 -8.23 3.68 5.61
CA ASP A 155 -8.04 4.11 7.00
C ASP A 155 -8.65 5.51 7.24
N ASP A 156 -9.33 5.67 8.37
CA ASP A 156 -10.00 6.93 8.76
C ASP A 156 -9.06 8.14 8.73
N LYS A 157 -7.76 7.93 8.99
CA LYS A 157 -6.77 9.01 8.97
C LYS A 157 -6.59 9.61 7.58
N PHE A 158 -6.61 8.77 6.54
CA PHE A 158 -6.49 9.23 5.15
C PHE A 158 -7.79 9.86 4.69
N ASP A 159 -8.94 9.29 5.08
CA ASP A 159 -10.25 9.86 4.78
C ASP A 159 -10.40 11.27 5.35
N LEU A 160 -9.93 11.48 6.58
CA LEU A 160 -9.95 12.79 7.22
C LEU A 160 -9.05 13.79 6.49
N GLU A 161 -7.83 13.39 6.11
CA GLU A 161 -6.93 14.25 5.32
C GLU A 161 -7.53 14.60 3.95
N PHE A 162 -8.09 13.62 3.25
CA PHE A 162 -8.76 13.83 1.97
C PHE A 162 -9.99 14.74 2.09
N LYS A 163 -10.82 14.56 3.12
CA LYS A 163 -11.99 15.42 3.39
C LYS A 163 -11.56 16.86 3.63
N ASN A 164 -10.47 17.06 4.37
CA ASN A 164 -9.93 18.38 4.70
C ASN A 164 -9.24 19.09 3.52
N LEU A 165 -8.95 18.40 2.41
CA LEU A 165 -8.39 19.03 1.21
C LEU A 165 -9.40 20.01 0.60
N THR A 166 -9.18 21.32 0.77
CA THR A 166 -10.10 22.37 0.25
C THR A 166 -9.64 23.00 -1.05
N THR A 167 -8.40 22.76 -1.47
CA THR A 167 -7.76 23.52 -2.57
C THR A 167 -8.18 23.06 -3.97
N ASN A 168 -8.80 21.88 -4.11
CA ASN A 168 -9.24 21.37 -5.40
C ASN A 168 -10.62 20.70 -5.29
N ASN A 169 -11.57 21.15 -6.12
CA ASN A 169 -12.91 20.58 -6.20
C ASN A 169 -12.93 19.26 -6.99
N ASN A 170 -11.99 19.08 -7.91
CA ASN A 170 -11.84 17.89 -8.74
C ASN A 170 -10.94 16.86 -8.04
N LYS A 171 -11.36 16.43 -6.84
CA LYS A 171 -10.61 15.48 -6.02
C LYS A 171 -11.28 14.11 -5.96
N THR A 172 -10.49 13.04 -6.02
CA THR A 172 -10.95 11.65 -5.91
C THR A 172 -10.04 10.87 -4.97
N HIS A 173 -10.63 10.05 -4.11
CA HIS A 173 -9.91 9.14 -3.23
C HIS A 173 -10.08 7.72 -3.77
N ILE A 174 -8.98 7.04 -4.05
CA ILE A 174 -8.97 5.66 -4.55
C ILE A 174 -8.21 4.81 -3.54
N TYR A 175 -8.81 3.73 -3.06
CA TYR A 175 -8.11 2.83 -2.14
C TYR A 175 -7.29 1.79 -2.90
N TRP A 176 -6.16 1.39 -2.33
CA TRP A 176 -5.40 0.23 -2.81
C TRP A 176 -6.24 -1.05 -2.73
N ASP A 177 -6.94 -1.22 -1.61
CA ASP A 177 -7.85 -2.32 -1.33
C ASP A 177 -8.93 -1.92 -0.30
N ASN A 178 -10.00 -2.70 -0.19
CA ASN A 178 -11.04 -2.55 0.82
C ASN A 178 -10.86 -3.60 1.93
N LYS A 179 -11.14 -3.22 3.18
CA LYS A 179 -11.20 -4.14 4.32
C LYS A 179 -12.51 -4.93 4.37
N ASP A 180 -13.57 -4.37 3.79
CA ASP A 180 -14.91 -4.97 3.74
C ASP A 180 -15.34 -5.19 2.27
N ASP A 181 -15.53 -6.46 1.88
CA ASP A 181 -16.00 -6.87 0.55
C ASP A 181 -17.38 -6.29 0.16
N GLU A 182 -18.12 -5.72 1.12
CA GLU A 182 -19.47 -5.16 0.91
C GLU A 182 -19.48 -3.73 0.39
N LYS A 183 -18.38 -2.95 0.52
CA LYS A 183 -18.32 -1.60 -0.05
C LYS A 183 -17.94 -1.68 -1.52
N SER A 184 -18.90 -1.33 -2.39
CA SER A 184 -18.78 -1.22 -3.86
C SER A 184 -17.82 -0.11 -4.35
N ASN A 185 -16.73 0.18 -3.62
CA ASN A 185 -15.76 1.18 -4.04
C ASN A 185 -14.76 0.57 -5.03
N THR A 186 -14.51 1.26 -6.15
CA THR A 186 -13.46 0.91 -7.10
C THR A 186 -12.09 1.08 -6.44
N THR A 187 -11.39 -0.02 -6.20
CA THR A 187 -10.01 -0.04 -5.68
C THR A 187 -9.00 -0.38 -6.76
N ILE A 188 -7.72 -0.10 -6.54
CA ILE A 188 -6.64 -0.51 -7.46
C ILE A 188 -6.62 -2.02 -7.63
N ARG A 189 -6.74 -2.78 -6.53
CA ARG A 189 -6.85 -4.24 -6.59
C ARG A 189 -8.00 -4.69 -7.49
N SER A 190 -9.20 -4.12 -7.29
CA SER A 190 -10.38 -4.50 -8.09
C SER A 190 -10.22 -4.16 -9.58
N ILE A 191 -9.52 -3.08 -9.93
CA ILE A 191 -9.20 -2.72 -11.33
C ILE A 191 -8.29 -3.79 -11.94
N LEU A 192 -7.24 -4.20 -11.22
CA LEU A 192 -6.29 -5.22 -11.67
C LEU A 192 -6.96 -6.59 -11.84
N GLU A 193 -7.82 -6.99 -10.89
CA GLU A 193 -8.60 -8.23 -10.99
C GLU A 193 -9.58 -8.20 -12.17
N ARG A 194 -10.26 -7.06 -12.38
CA ARG A 194 -11.13 -6.84 -13.55
C ARG A 194 -10.35 -6.97 -14.86
N LEU A 195 -9.13 -6.45 -14.96
CA LEU A 195 -8.31 -6.60 -16.17
C LEU A 195 -8.06 -8.07 -16.50
N LEU A 196 -7.63 -8.86 -15.51
CA LEU A 196 -7.37 -10.29 -15.70
C LEU A 196 -8.66 -11.04 -16.09
N LYS A 197 -9.79 -10.70 -15.47
CA LYS A 197 -11.09 -11.28 -15.76
C LYS A 197 -11.59 -10.89 -17.16
N ASP A 198 -11.44 -9.64 -17.54
CA ASP A 198 -11.86 -9.13 -18.84
C ASP A 198 -11.02 -9.77 -19.95
N GLU A 199 -9.71 -9.95 -19.76
CA GLU A 199 -8.86 -10.66 -20.71
C GLU A 199 -9.26 -12.13 -20.85
N ASN A 200 -9.46 -12.83 -19.72
CA ASN A 200 -9.88 -14.23 -19.74
C ASN A 200 -11.25 -14.44 -20.42
N ASN A 201 -12.11 -13.41 -20.40
CA ASN A 201 -13.41 -13.40 -21.07
C ASN A 201 -13.37 -12.77 -22.47
N ALA A 202 -12.19 -12.51 -23.04
CA ALA A 202 -12.00 -11.90 -24.36
C ALA A 202 -12.68 -10.52 -24.55
N LYS A 203 -12.82 -9.75 -23.46
CA LYS A 203 -13.36 -8.38 -23.50
C LYS A 203 -12.32 -7.32 -23.80
N ILE A 204 -11.04 -7.65 -23.59
CA ILE A 204 -9.89 -6.81 -23.91
C ILE A 204 -8.84 -7.65 -24.66
N GLU A 205 -7.86 -6.98 -25.26
CA GLU A 205 -6.76 -7.66 -25.94
C GLU A 205 -5.95 -8.55 -24.99
N THR A 206 -5.24 -9.52 -25.58
CA THR A 206 -4.41 -10.45 -24.82
C THR A 206 -3.28 -9.71 -24.11
N ILE A 207 -3.28 -9.83 -22.79
CA ILE A 207 -2.17 -9.36 -21.96
C ILE A 207 -1.06 -10.39 -22.04
N ASN A 208 0.17 -9.94 -22.33
CA ASN A 208 1.31 -10.84 -22.38
C ASN A 208 1.51 -11.56 -21.02
N THR A 209 2.06 -12.78 -21.06
CA THR A 209 2.18 -13.64 -19.88
C THR A 209 3.00 -12.99 -18.76
N TYR A 210 4.07 -12.28 -19.10
CA TYR A 210 4.92 -11.60 -18.12
C TYR A 210 4.14 -10.52 -17.36
N THR A 211 3.42 -9.64 -18.05
CA THR A 211 2.55 -8.64 -17.42
C THR A 211 1.47 -9.31 -16.59
N LYS A 212 0.84 -10.38 -17.10
CA LYS A 212 -0.20 -11.13 -16.39
C LYS A 212 0.30 -11.64 -15.03
N ASP A 213 1.47 -12.25 -15.01
CA ASP A 213 2.07 -12.79 -13.78
C ASP A 213 2.60 -11.68 -12.86
N THR A 214 3.04 -10.57 -13.43
CA THR A 214 3.43 -9.37 -12.67
C THR A 214 2.22 -8.73 -11.99
N ILE A 215 1.08 -8.58 -12.69
CA ILE A 215 -0.18 -8.09 -12.12
C ILE A 215 -0.65 -9.01 -11.00
N LYS A 216 -0.65 -10.34 -11.19
CA LYS A 216 -1.01 -11.30 -10.13
C LYS A 216 -0.12 -11.16 -8.90
N SER A 217 1.19 -11.02 -9.12
CA SER A 217 2.16 -10.81 -8.04
C SER A 217 1.90 -9.49 -7.31
N PHE A 218 1.54 -8.44 -8.04
CA PHE A 218 1.22 -7.15 -7.46
C PHE A 218 -0.09 -7.17 -6.68
N ILE A 219 -1.14 -7.84 -7.17
CA ILE A 219 -2.39 -8.07 -6.43
C ILE A 219 -2.10 -8.74 -5.08
N GLN A 220 -1.29 -9.80 -5.07
CA GLN A 220 -0.90 -10.47 -3.82
C GLN A 220 -0.08 -9.58 -2.88
N PHE A 221 0.66 -8.61 -3.43
CA PHE A 221 1.44 -7.65 -2.65
C PHE A 221 0.57 -6.50 -2.13
N ILE A 222 -0.53 -6.17 -2.79
CA ILE A 222 -1.55 -5.27 -2.24
C ILE A 222 -2.30 -5.98 -1.11
N ASP A 223 -2.75 -7.21 -1.35
CA ASP A 223 -3.52 -8.04 -0.40
C ASP A 223 -2.78 -8.28 0.91
N ASN A 224 -1.44 -8.40 0.87
CA ASN A 224 -0.63 -8.55 2.08
C ASN A 224 -0.27 -7.22 2.78
N GLY A 225 -0.79 -6.08 2.29
CA GLY A 225 -0.51 -4.76 2.81
C GLY A 225 0.92 -4.28 2.56
N PHE A 226 1.49 -4.62 1.39
CA PHE A 226 2.84 -4.27 0.96
C PHE A 226 3.96 -4.80 1.89
N LYS A 227 3.71 -5.90 2.60
CA LYS A 227 4.66 -6.50 3.55
C LYS A 227 5.70 -7.36 2.84
N SER A 228 6.95 -7.32 3.32
CA SER A 228 8.00 -8.23 2.88
C SER A 228 7.77 -9.65 3.41
N GLU A 229 8.47 -10.64 2.83
CA GLU A 229 8.40 -12.03 3.28
C GLU A 229 8.95 -12.18 4.70
N ILE A 230 10.01 -11.43 5.04
CA ILE A 230 10.56 -11.39 6.40
C ILE A 230 9.53 -10.86 7.39
N ALA A 231 8.83 -9.76 7.05
CA ALA A 231 7.79 -9.19 7.92
C ALA A 231 6.60 -10.16 8.07
N GLU A 232 6.22 -10.87 7.01
CA GLU A 232 5.22 -11.95 7.10
C GLU A 232 5.69 -13.08 8.01
N GLU A 233 6.94 -13.53 7.89
CA GLU A 233 7.50 -14.55 8.78
C GLU A 233 7.56 -14.10 10.24
N GLU A 234 7.87 -12.84 10.51
CA GLU A 234 7.89 -12.27 11.87
C GLU A 234 6.47 -12.28 12.47
N VAL A 235 5.47 -11.82 11.72
CA VAL A 235 4.06 -11.88 12.15
C VAL A 235 3.61 -13.33 12.35
N MET A 236 4.01 -14.25 11.47
CA MET A 236 3.72 -15.68 11.65
C MET A 236 4.42 -16.24 12.89
N LYS A 237 5.67 -15.85 13.17
CA LYS A 237 6.40 -16.25 14.39
C LYS A 237 5.72 -15.71 15.64
N GLU A 238 5.27 -14.46 15.63
CA GLU A 238 4.50 -13.84 16.73
C GLU A 238 3.19 -14.60 16.96
N ASN A 239 2.43 -14.90 15.91
CA ASN A 239 1.19 -15.68 16.01
C ASN A 239 1.43 -17.12 16.49
N LEU A 240 2.62 -17.67 16.25
CA LEU A 240 3.02 -19.01 16.74
C LEU A 240 3.58 -18.98 18.17
N THR A 241 3.83 -17.81 18.75
CA THR A 241 4.23 -17.66 20.16
C THR A 241 3.02 -17.51 21.06
N ILE A 242 3.01 -18.26 22.15
CA ILE A 242 1.93 -18.19 23.16
C ILE A 242 1.94 -16.81 23.84
N PRO A 243 0.80 -16.15 24.03
CA PRO A 243 0.71 -14.93 24.85
C PRO A 243 1.16 -15.21 26.28
N VAL A 244 2.06 -14.38 26.82
CA VAL A 244 2.61 -14.53 28.18
C VAL A 244 2.27 -13.32 29.03
N GLU A 245 1.71 -13.57 30.22
CA GLU A 245 1.48 -12.57 31.26
C GLU A 245 2.38 -12.86 32.47
N LEU A 246 3.08 -11.85 32.95
CA LEU A 246 3.92 -11.96 34.14
C LEU A 246 3.20 -11.35 35.35
N VAL A 247 3.35 -11.98 36.51
CA VAL A 247 2.91 -11.43 37.80
C VAL A 247 4.06 -11.57 38.79
N PRO A 248 4.76 -10.47 39.16
CA PRO A 248 4.55 -9.07 38.74
C PRO A 248 4.67 -8.81 37.23
N SER A 249 3.96 -7.80 36.69
CA SER A 249 3.93 -7.51 35.25
C SER A 249 5.19 -6.85 34.70
N ASN A 250 5.93 -6.13 35.54
CA ASN A 250 7.25 -5.65 35.18
C ASN A 250 8.26 -6.82 35.17
N ALA A 251 8.96 -6.99 34.05
CA ALA A 251 9.86 -8.12 33.84
C ALA A 251 11.06 -8.15 34.82
N ASP A 252 11.59 -6.99 35.20
CA ASP A 252 12.71 -6.89 36.15
C ASP A 252 12.25 -7.20 37.57
N ASP A 253 11.10 -6.64 37.98
CA ASP A 253 10.48 -6.96 39.28
C ASP A 253 10.15 -8.44 39.40
N PHE A 254 9.59 -9.02 38.32
CA PHE A 254 9.34 -10.46 38.23
C PHE A 254 10.62 -11.25 38.40
N LYS A 255 11.69 -10.87 37.69
CA LYS A 255 12.98 -11.55 37.72
C LYS A 255 13.59 -11.54 39.11
N THR A 256 13.58 -10.38 39.78
CA THR A 256 14.05 -10.24 41.17
C THR A 256 13.22 -11.11 42.13
N ALA A 257 11.89 -11.08 41.99
CA ALA A 257 11.01 -11.91 42.83
C ALA A 257 11.27 -13.41 42.61
N PHE A 258 11.41 -13.85 41.36
CA PHE A 258 11.62 -15.24 41.00
C PHE A 258 12.96 -15.78 41.53
N LEU A 259 14.04 -14.99 41.39
CA LEU A 259 15.35 -15.34 41.93
C LEU A 259 15.33 -15.44 43.46
N LYS A 260 14.59 -14.55 44.14
CA LYS A 260 14.47 -14.54 45.59
C LYS A 260 13.63 -15.71 46.13
N LYS A 261 12.50 -16.03 45.49
CA LYS A 261 11.58 -17.09 45.92
C LYS A 261 12.02 -18.48 45.48
N GLY A 262 12.77 -18.56 44.40
CA GLY A 262 13.31 -19.80 43.85
C GLY A 262 12.30 -20.66 43.07
N VAL A 263 11.03 -20.26 43.05
CA VAL A 263 9.93 -20.93 42.35
C VAL A 263 8.92 -19.92 41.81
N ALA A 264 8.31 -20.27 40.67
CA ALA A 264 7.17 -19.59 40.06
C ALA A 264 6.12 -20.64 39.66
N THR A 265 4.88 -20.22 39.53
CA THR A 265 3.78 -21.06 39.03
C THR A 265 3.43 -20.64 37.61
N GLU A 266 3.47 -21.58 36.69
CA GLU A 266 3.03 -21.44 35.30
C GLU A 266 1.58 -21.89 35.22
N ARG A 267 0.70 -21.03 34.72
CA ARG A 267 -0.72 -21.27 34.52
C ARG A 267 -1.05 -21.24 33.05
N TYR A 268 -1.38 -22.41 32.51
CA TYR A 268 -1.86 -22.55 31.15
C TYR A 268 -3.38 -22.41 31.15
N HIS A 269 -3.88 -21.35 30.52
CA HIS A 269 -5.31 -21.11 30.36
C HIS A 269 -5.76 -21.77 29.06
N TYR A 270 -6.85 -22.52 29.11
CA TYR A 270 -7.44 -23.18 27.95
C TYR A 270 -8.72 -22.47 27.49
N ASP A 271 -9.11 -22.67 26.23
CA ASP A 271 -10.32 -22.14 25.63
C ASP A 271 -11.62 -22.68 26.25
N ASP A 272 -11.58 -23.91 26.78
CA ASP A 272 -12.63 -24.56 27.56
C ASP A 272 -12.77 -24.03 29.01
N GLY A 273 -11.94 -23.06 29.41
CA GLY A 273 -11.91 -22.46 30.74
C GLY A 273 -11.08 -23.22 31.78
N ARG A 274 -10.46 -24.35 31.41
CA ARG A 274 -9.53 -25.08 32.29
C ARG A 274 -8.27 -24.26 32.54
N ILE A 275 -7.69 -24.43 33.73
CA ILE A 275 -6.37 -23.89 34.09
C ILE A 275 -5.50 -25.04 34.56
N GLU A 276 -4.35 -25.23 33.93
CA GLU A 276 -3.33 -26.20 34.36
C GLU A 276 -2.14 -25.47 34.97
N GLU A 277 -1.75 -25.88 36.18
CA GLU A 277 -0.64 -25.28 36.91
C GLU A 277 0.61 -26.18 36.85
N LYS A 278 1.78 -25.58 36.59
CA LYS A 278 3.10 -26.23 36.66
C LYS A 278 4.07 -25.38 37.46
N LEU A 279 4.92 -26.04 38.25
CA LEU A 279 5.97 -25.34 38.99
C LEU A 279 7.22 -25.14 38.12
N TRP A 280 7.65 -23.88 38.01
CA TRP A 280 8.93 -23.51 37.42
C TRP A 280 9.94 -23.20 38.52
N LYS A 281 10.99 -24.03 38.63
CA LYS A 281 12.06 -23.85 39.62
C LYS A 281 13.22 -23.05 39.04
N VAL A 282 13.83 -22.18 39.85
CA VAL A 282 14.93 -21.28 39.47
C VAL A 282 16.25 -21.99 39.10
N THR A 283 16.34 -23.30 39.28
CA THR A 283 17.58 -24.11 39.19
C THR A 283 18.52 -23.85 38.01
N LYS A 284 18.04 -23.36 36.87
CA LYS A 284 18.86 -23.02 35.68
C LYS A 284 18.72 -21.55 35.25
N PHE A 285 18.25 -20.69 36.15
CA PHE A 285 17.96 -19.30 35.89
C PHE A 285 18.77 -18.42 36.86
N ASN A 286 19.46 -17.41 36.32
CA ASN A 286 20.35 -16.51 37.06
C ASN A 286 20.12 -15.04 36.64
N GLU A 287 20.86 -14.11 37.22
CA GLU A 287 20.75 -12.67 36.92
C GLU A 287 21.05 -12.34 35.45
N ASP A 288 21.89 -13.11 34.76
CA ASP A 288 22.18 -12.91 33.33
C ASP A 288 21.18 -13.61 32.40
N SER A 289 20.27 -14.41 32.96
CA SER A 289 19.32 -15.18 32.16
C SER A 289 18.28 -14.28 31.50
N ASN A 290 18.06 -14.50 30.20
CA ASN A 290 16.98 -13.84 29.48
C ASN A 290 15.64 -14.51 29.82
N LEU A 291 14.75 -13.76 30.47
CA LEU A 291 13.45 -14.24 30.97
C LEU A 291 12.59 -14.82 29.85
N MET A 292 12.33 -14.03 28.80
CA MET A 292 11.47 -14.44 27.68
C MET A 292 12.06 -15.63 26.93
N ARG A 293 13.38 -15.66 26.71
CA ARG A 293 14.05 -16.80 26.06
C ARG A 293 13.85 -18.09 26.84
N ASN A 294 13.86 -18.04 28.17
CA ASN A 294 13.63 -19.23 29.00
C ASN A 294 12.17 -19.69 28.92
N ILE A 295 11.22 -18.77 29.00
CA ILE A 295 9.78 -19.05 28.88
C ILE A 295 9.48 -19.68 27.51
N TYR A 296 9.98 -19.07 26.44
CA TYR A 296 9.80 -19.55 25.06
C TYR A 296 10.73 -20.71 24.69
N SER A 297 11.68 -21.13 25.53
CA SER A 297 12.51 -22.31 25.21
C SER A 297 11.75 -23.64 25.34
N LYS A 298 10.59 -23.61 26.02
CA LYS A 298 9.75 -24.79 26.27
C LYS A 298 9.02 -25.21 24.99
N ASN A 299 8.93 -26.53 24.75
CA ASN A 299 8.40 -27.11 23.50
C ASN A 299 6.95 -26.70 23.16
N ILE A 300 6.14 -26.36 24.16
CA ILE A 300 4.75 -25.93 23.98
C ILE A 300 4.69 -24.48 23.46
N SER A 301 5.61 -23.64 23.93
CA SER A 301 5.72 -22.22 23.57
C SER A 301 6.38 -21.98 22.21
N ARG A 302 6.96 -23.03 21.60
CA ARG A 302 7.63 -22.98 20.29
C ARG A 302 6.76 -23.64 19.22
N LYS A 303 6.55 -22.92 18.11
CA LYS A 303 5.92 -23.42 16.88
C LYS A 303 4.41 -23.74 16.99
N GLY A 304 3.64 -22.96 17.74
CA GLY A 304 2.17 -23.03 17.69
C GLY A 304 1.51 -24.27 18.29
N LYS A 305 2.27 -25.24 18.85
CA LYS A 305 1.70 -26.46 19.47
C LYS A 305 0.68 -26.18 20.58
N TRP A 306 0.76 -25.00 21.20
CA TRP A 306 -0.18 -24.56 22.21
C TRP A 306 -1.59 -24.32 21.64
N ILE A 307 -1.71 -23.95 20.36
CA ILE A 307 -3.00 -23.76 19.66
C ILE A 307 -3.72 -25.11 19.55
N ASP A 308 -3.01 -26.16 19.11
CA ASP A 308 -3.56 -27.53 19.00
C ASP A 308 -4.01 -28.11 20.35
N LEU A 309 -3.42 -27.61 21.45
CA LEU A 309 -3.77 -28.00 22.81
C LEU A 309 -4.94 -27.19 23.39
N GLY A 310 -5.50 -26.23 22.64
CA GLY A 310 -6.55 -25.33 23.10
C GLY A 310 -6.08 -24.32 24.13
N ILE A 311 -4.77 -24.05 24.25
CA ILE A 311 -4.24 -23.06 25.18
C ILE A 311 -4.48 -21.67 24.60
N THR A 312 -4.85 -20.70 25.43
CA THR A 312 -5.11 -19.31 25.03
C THR A 312 -4.05 -18.35 25.54
N LYS A 313 -3.50 -18.61 26.74
CA LYS A 313 -2.41 -17.81 27.33
C LYS A 313 -1.64 -18.59 28.40
N LEU A 314 -0.43 -18.11 28.69
CA LEU A 314 0.42 -18.54 29.80
C LEU A 314 0.58 -17.39 30.80
N GLU A 315 0.02 -17.53 32.00
CA GLU A 315 0.27 -16.64 33.12
C GLU A 315 1.40 -17.22 33.98
N ILE A 316 2.40 -16.42 34.35
CA ILE A 316 3.48 -16.86 35.24
C ILE A 316 3.49 -16.00 36.49
N VAL A 317 3.29 -16.65 37.64
CA VAL A 317 3.07 -15.98 38.93
C VAL A 317 4.18 -16.33 39.90
N VAL A 318 4.79 -15.31 40.50
CA VAL A 318 5.68 -15.45 41.66
C VAL A 318 4.99 -14.85 42.88
N TYR A 319 4.67 -15.70 43.85
CA TYR A 319 4.09 -15.33 45.14
C TYR A 319 5.15 -14.96 46.17
#